data_AF-A0A851BRG5-F1
#
_entry.id   AF-A0A851BRG5-F1
#
_cell.length_a   1.000
_cell.length_b   1.000
_cell.length_c   1.000
_cell.angle_alpha   90.00
_cell.angle_beta   90.00
_cell.angle_gamma   90.00
#
_symmetry.space_group_name_H-M   'P 1'
#
loop_
_entity.id
_entity.type
_entity.pdbx_description
1 polymer ?
#
loop_
_entity_poly.entity_id
_entity_poly.type
_entity_poly.pdbx_seq_one_letter_code
_entity_poly.pdbx_strand_id
1 'polypeptide(L)'
;MPHDYGMTRIVGGTGAKPGAWPWIVSIQHPWLPGLDHWCGGSLIGTEWVLTAAHCFDKIKRISVLNVVIGATQLTQPGPGAQVRRIKKIFRHENYKRSDISNDIALLELNEPVQCSPYIQLACVADPILRVSELQNCWIAGWG
;
A
#
# COMPACT_ATOMS: atom_id res chain seq x y z
N MET A 1 -25.70 -15.24 -18.78
CA MET A 1 -24.85 -14.05 -18.99
C MET A 1 -24.85 -13.25 -17.69
N PRO A 2 -23.81 -13.35 -16.83
CA PRO A 2 -23.76 -12.51 -15.64
C PRO A 2 -23.15 -11.15 -16.00
N HIS A 3 -23.82 -10.09 -15.58
CA HIS A 3 -23.39 -8.71 -15.75
C HIS A 3 -22.18 -8.40 -14.85
N ASP A 4 -21.08 -8.00 -15.49
CA ASP A 4 -19.88 -7.46 -14.84
C ASP A 4 -20.13 -6.00 -14.45
N TYR A 5 -20.36 -5.76 -13.17
CA TYR A 5 -20.44 -4.42 -12.57
C TYR A 5 -19.12 -4.06 -11.84
N GLY A 6 -17.98 -4.53 -12.34
CA GLY A 6 -16.68 -4.02 -11.93
C GLY A 6 -16.33 -2.76 -12.71
N MET A 7 -16.73 -1.57 -12.24
CA MET A 7 -16.05 -0.35 -12.70
C MET A 7 -14.59 -0.45 -12.26
N THR A 8 -13.71 -0.81 -13.19
CA THR A 8 -12.28 -0.87 -12.96
C THR A 8 -11.80 0.50 -12.51
N ARG A 9 -11.37 0.61 -11.25
CA ARG A 9 -10.94 1.90 -10.66
C ARG A 9 -9.53 2.30 -11.08
N ILE A 10 -8.73 1.32 -11.46
CA ILE A 10 -7.48 1.55 -12.18
C ILE A 10 -7.81 1.70 -13.67
N VAL A 11 -7.52 2.87 -14.24
CA VAL A 11 -7.79 3.19 -15.66
C VAL A 11 -7.06 2.17 -16.55
N GLY A 12 -7.82 1.42 -17.34
CA GLY A 12 -7.28 0.39 -18.25
C GLY A 12 -6.81 -0.90 -17.57
N GLY A 13 -7.08 -1.09 -16.27
CA GLY A 13 -6.74 -2.30 -15.54
C GLY A 13 -7.77 -3.43 -15.66
N THR A 14 -7.51 -4.54 -14.97
CA THR A 14 -8.46 -5.65 -14.77
C THR A 14 -8.55 -5.99 -13.29
N GLY A 15 -9.66 -6.60 -12.87
CA GLY A 15 -9.79 -7.11 -11.49
C GLY A 15 -8.68 -8.09 -11.13
N ALA A 16 -8.06 -7.90 -9.97
CA ALA A 16 -7.05 -8.81 -9.45
C ALA A 16 -7.69 -9.99 -8.71
N LYS A 17 -7.09 -11.18 -8.81
CA LYS A 17 -7.49 -12.33 -8.00
C LYS A 17 -7.13 -12.08 -6.52
N PRO A 18 -7.88 -12.65 -5.56
CA PRO A 18 -7.48 -12.60 -4.16
C PRO A 18 -6.07 -13.14 -3.94
N GLY A 19 -5.27 -12.39 -3.19
CA GLY A 19 -3.86 -12.73 -2.91
C GLY A 19 -2.90 -12.59 -4.10
N ALA A 20 -3.32 -12.02 -5.24
CA ALA A 20 -2.42 -11.79 -6.38
C ALA A 20 -1.27 -10.82 -6.06
N TRP A 21 -1.51 -9.87 -5.15
CA TRP A 21 -0.53 -8.88 -4.69
C TRP A 21 -0.46 -8.90 -3.16
N PRO A 22 0.08 -9.96 -2.55
CA PRO A 22 -0.08 -10.21 -1.11
C PRO A 22 0.68 -9.21 -0.21
N TRP A 23 1.55 -8.39 -0.79
CA TRP A 23 2.26 -7.30 -0.10
C TRP A 23 1.57 -5.94 -0.24
N ILE A 24 0.50 -5.82 -1.05
CA ILE A 24 -0.13 -4.52 -1.29
C ILE A 24 -0.85 -4.02 -0.04
N VAL A 25 -0.60 -2.74 0.28
CA VAL A 25 -1.14 -2.08 1.46
C VAL A 25 -2.03 -0.91 1.03
N SER A 26 -3.16 -0.78 1.71
CA SER A 26 -3.99 0.41 1.69
C SER A 26 -3.76 1.23 2.97
N ILE A 27 -3.19 2.41 2.83
CA ILE A 27 -3.11 3.41 3.90
C ILE A 27 -4.43 4.19 3.86
N GLN A 28 -5.16 4.16 4.97
CA GLN A 28 -6.48 4.74 5.07
C GLN A 28 -6.51 5.98 5.98
N HIS A 29 -7.26 6.98 5.56
CA HIS A 29 -7.59 8.17 6.34
C HIS A 29 -9.12 8.24 6.53
N PRO A 30 -9.64 8.09 7.76
CA PRO A 30 -11.07 7.86 8.05
C PRO A 30 -12.00 9.05 7.77
N TRP A 31 -11.46 10.15 7.26
CA TRP A 31 -12.22 11.36 6.90
C TRP A 31 -12.34 11.54 5.38
N LEU A 32 -11.86 10.57 4.60
CA LEU A 32 -12.02 10.61 3.15
C LEU A 32 -13.39 10.06 2.76
N PRO A 33 -14.08 10.68 1.80
CA PRO A 33 -15.29 10.08 1.25
C PRO A 33 -14.97 8.75 0.57
N GLY A 34 -15.78 7.73 0.79
CA GLY A 34 -15.66 6.43 0.12
C GLY A 34 -15.00 5.34 0.96
N LEU A 35 -13.91 4.73 0.47
CA LEU A 35 -13.27 3.54 1.07
C LEU A 35 -12.12 3.87 2.02
N ASP A 36 -12.06 5.12 2.47
CA ASP A 36 -10.98 5.71 3.26
C ASP A 36 -9.57 5.60 2.65
N HIS A 37 -9.41 5.06 1.44
CA HIS A 37 -8.12 4.86 0.79
C HIS A 37 -7.47 6.20 0.48
N TRP A 38 -6.28 6.42 1.02
CA TRP A 38 -5.49 7.64 0.84
C TRP A 38 -4.26 7.40 -0.03
N CYS A 39 -3.50 6.35 0.29
CA CYS A 39 -2.27 5.99 -0.42
C CYS A 39 -2.06 4.48 -0.44
N GLY A 40 -1.27 4.02 -1.42
CA GLY A 40 -0.75 2.67 -1.45
C GLY A 40 0.55 2.51 -0.65
N GLY A 41 0.93 1.26 -0.43
CA GLY A 41 2.24 0.88 0.10
C GLY A 41 2.56 -0.58 -0.20
N SER A 42 3.77 -1.00 0.15
CA SER A 42 4.23 -2.39 0.07
C SER A 42 4.75 -2.86 1.41
N LEU A 43 4.26 -3.99 1.89
CA LEU A 43 4.81 -4.65 3.08
C LEU A 43 6.17 -5.25 2.74
N ILE A 44 7.24 -4.77 3.36
CA ILE A 44 8.62 -5.24 3.14
C ILE A 44 9.21 -5.96 4.36
N GLY A 45 8.50 -5.91 5.49
CA GLY A 45 8.78 -6.66 6.71
C GLY A 45 7.49 -6.79 7.50
N THR A 46 7.42 -7.70 8.48
CA THR A 46 6.19 -7.93 9.26
C THR A 46 5.69 -6.69 9.99
N GLU A 47 6.56 -5.71 10.24
CA GLU A 47 6.25 -4.44 10.89
C GLU A 47 6.60 -3.22 10.01
N TRP A 48 6.97 -3.44 8.74
CA TRP A 48 7.55 -2.40 7.89
C TRP A 48 6.80 -2.28 6.57
N VAL A 49 6.26 -1.09 6.31
CA VAL A 49 5.63 -0.72 5.04
C VAL A 49 6.46 0.34 4.34
N LEU A 50 6.80 0.09 3.09
CA LEU A 50 7.39 1.05 2.17
C LEU A 50 6.29 1.81 1.43
N THR A 51 6.40 3.13 1.37
CA THR A 51 5.44 4.00 0.68
C THR A 51 6.11 5.32 0.26
N ALA A 52 5.32 6.26 -0.26
CA ALA A 52 5.78 7.58 -0.65
C ALA A 52 5.76 8.56 0.54
N ALA A 53 6.72 9.49 0.58
CA ALA A 53 6.79 10.52 1.61
C ALA A 53 5.68 11.56 1.48
N HIS A 54 5.30 11.92 0.24
CA HIS A 54 4.30 12.95 -0.04
C HIS A 54 2.92 12.61 0.54
N CYS A 55 2.62 11.31 0.72
CA CYS A 55 1.41 10.82 1.37
C CYS A 55 1.20 11.46 2.76
N PHE A 56 2.26 11.92 3.42
CA PHE A 56 2.18 12.44 4.78
C PHE A 56 2.34 13.96 4.88
N ASP A 57 2.41 14.69 3.75
CA ASP A 57 2.62 16.15 3.75
C ASP A 57 1.49 16.95 4.39
N LYS A 58 0.26 16.42 4.33
CA LYS A 58 -0.94 17.06 4.89
C LYS A 58 -1.46 16.34 6.15
N ILE A 59 -0.77 15.30 6.61
CA ILE A 59 -1.19 14.51 7.76
C ILE A 59 -0.76 15.19 9.06
N LYS A 60 -1.73 15.64 9.85
CA LYS A 60 -1.49 16.31 11.15
C LYS A 60 -1.42 15.34 12.32
N ARG A 61 -2.13 14.20 12.24
CA ARG A 61 -2.24 13.22 13.33
C ARG A 61 -2.09 11.81 12.77
N ILE A 62 -0.97 11.17 13.03
CA ILE A 62 -0.71 9.80 12.54
C ILE A 62 -1.65 8.76 13.16
N SER A 63 -2.16 9.03 14.38
CA SER A 63 -3.02 8.11 15.13
C SER A 63 -4.38 7.87 14.49
N VAL A 64 -4.81 8.72 13.55
CA VAL A 64 -6.07 8.53 12.82
C VAL A 64 -5.92 7.54 11.66
N LEU A 65 -4.69 7.32 11.19
CA LEU A 65 -4.44 6.47 10.03
C LEU A 65 -4.57 5.00 10.39
N ASN A 66 -4.99 4.22 9.40
CA ASN A 66 -4.99 2.77 9.42
C ASN A 66 -4.16 2.23 8.25
N VAL A 67 -3.58 1.07 8.46
CA VAL A 67 -2.89 0.28 7.45
C VAL A 67 -3.67 -1.00 7.27
N VAL A 68 -4.25 -1.21 6.09
CA VAL A 68 -4.99 -2.42 5.73
C VAL A 68 -4.16 -3.25 4.77
N ILE A 69 -4.03 -4.54 5.07
CA ILE A 69 -3.29 -5.51 4.26
C ILE A 69 -4.08 -6.80 4.12
N GLY A 70 -3.85 -7.55 3.03
CA GLY A 70 -4.56 -8.81 2.75
C GLY A 70 -5.96 -8.65 2.18
N ALA A 71 -6.41 -7.41 1.95
CA ALA A 71 -7.68 -7.11 1.32
C ALA A 71 -7.54 -7.15 -0.21
N THR A 72 -8.56 -7.67 -0.90
CA THR A 72 -8.70 -7.50 -2.37
C THR A 72 -9.74 -6.44 -2.70
N GLN A 73 -10.84 -6.41 -1.94
CA GLN A 73 -11.86 -5.36 -1.99
C GLN A 73 -11.84 -4.62 -0.65
N LEU A 74 -11.69 -3.28 -0.65
CA LEU A 74 -11.66 -2.52 0.60
C LEU A 74 -13.04 -2.39 1.27
N THR A 75 -14.13 -2.54 0.51
CA THR A 75 -15.51 -2.60 1.03
C THR A 75 -15.78 -3.88 1.83
N GLN A 76 -15.12 -4.97 1.45
CA GLN A 76 -15.25 -6.29 2.06
C GLN A 76 -13.86 -6.93 2.14
N PRO A 77 -13.02 -6.52 3.11
CA PRO A 77 -11.62 -6.95 3.20
C PRO A 77 -11.43 -8.47 3.32
N GLY A 78 -12.44 -9.17 3.86
CA GLY A 78 -12.42 -10.61 4.06
C GLY A 78 -11.62 -11.03 5.30
N PRO A 79 -11.69 -12.31 5.69
CA PRO A 79 -11.11 -12.81 6.95
C PRO A 79 -9.58 -12.85 6.95
N GLY A 80 -8.94 -12.82 5.78
CA GLY A 80 -7.48 -12.79 5.66
C GLY A 80 -6.88 -11.39 5.83
N ALA A 81 -7.71 -10.34 5.85
CA ALA A 81 -7.25 -8.98 5.98
C ALA A 81 -6.89 -8.62 7.42
N GLN A 82 -5.85 -7.82 7.59
CA GLN A 82 -5.41 -7.31 8.88
C GLN A 82 -5.36 -5.78 8.84
N VAL A 83 -5.72 -5.17 9.97
CA VAL A 83 -5.63 -3.73 10.18
C VAL A 83 -4.57 -3.46 11.25
N ARG A 84 -3.72 -2.48 10.97
CA ARG A 84 -2.65 -2.02 11.87
C ARG A 84 -2.68 -0.50 11.99
N ARG A 85 -2.16 0.00 13.11
CA ARG A 85 -1.88 1.41 13.33
C ARG A 85 -0.42 1.70 12.97
N ILE A 86 -0.15 2.97 12.67
CA ILE A 86 1.21 3.44 12.42
C ILE A 86 1.80 3.88 13.75
N LYS A 87 2.89 3.24 14.17
CA LYS A 87 3.69 3.63 15.34
C LYS A 87 4.55 4.83 15.01
N LYS A 88 5.23 4.81 13.86
CA LYS A 88 6.14 5.87 13.44
C LYS A 88 6.25 5.95 11.92
N ILE A 89 6.53 7.17 11.43
CA ILE A 89 6.78 7.47 10.03
C ILE A 89 8.21 7.97 9.90
N PHE A 90 8.98 7.37 9.00
CA PHE A 90 10.32 7.76 8.64
C PHE A 90 10.31 8.21 7.19
N ARG A 91 10.28 9.53 6.96
CA ARG A 91 10.50 10.07 5.61
C ARG A 91 11.98 10.04 5.32
N HIS A 92 12.34 9.86 4.05
CA HIS A 92 13.72 10.03 3.62
C HIS A 92 14.25 11.39 4.07
N GLU A 93 15.44 11.40 4.66
CA GLU A 93 16.07 12.61 5.19
C GLU A 93 16.23 13.71 4.12
N ASN A 94 16.44 13.31 2.88
CA ASN A 94 16.58 14.20 1.72
C ASN A 94 15.27 14.42 0.94
N TYR A 95 14.10 14.03 1.48
CA TYR A 95 12.82 14.30 0.83
C TYR A 95 12.57 15.81 0.70
N LYS A 96 12.29 16.28 -0.52
CA LYS A 96 11.92 17.68 -0.76
C LYS A 96 10.54 17.77 -1.37
N ARG A 97 9.62 18.38 -0.63
CA ARG A 97 8.23 18.58 -1.07
C ARG A 97 8.09 19.47 -2.31
N SER A 98 9.03 20.36 -2.59
CA SER A 98 8.96 21.31 -3.71
C SER A 98 9.09 20.63 -5.07
N ASP A 99 9.92 19.58 -5.16
CA ASP A 99 10.22 18.86 -6.41
C ASP A 99 9.93 17.35 -6.31
N ILE A 100 9.44 16.88 -5.16
CA ILE A 100 9.13 15.47 -4.88
C ILE A 100 10.37 14.56 -5.01
N SER A 101 11.59 15.13 -4.88
CA SER A 101 12.82 14.33 -4.83
C SER A 101 12.86 13.49 -3.55
N ASN A 102 13.39 12.26 -3.68
CA ASN A 102 13.48 11.26 -2.60
C ASN A 102 12.12 10.98 -1.93
N ASP A 103 11.07 10.82 -2.74
CA ASP A 103 9.71 10.55 -2.29
C ASP A 103 9.52 9.12 -1.80
N ILE A 104 10.16 8.82 -0.68
CA ILE A 104 10.17 7.51 -0.04
C ILE A 104 10.01 7.66 1.47
N ALA A 105 9.18 6.81 2.05
CA ALA A 105 8.97 6.74 3.49
C ALA A 105 8.79 5.28 3.94
N LEU A 106 9.21 5.02 5.18
CA LEU A 106 8.94 3.79 5.90
C LEU A 106 7.91 4.06 7.00
N LEU A 107 6.97 3.13 7.14
CA LEU A 107 6.04 3.09 8.26
C LEU A 107 6.44 1.91 9.15
N GLU A 108 6.63 2.20 10.43
CA GLU A 108 6.71 1.19 11.48
C GLU A 108 5.29 0.95 12.00
N LEU A 109 4.83 -0.30 11.94
CA LEU A 109 3.52 -0.71 12.44
C LEU A 109 3.57 -0.84 13.97
N ASN A 110 2.41 -0.73 14.63
CA ASN A 110 2.31 -0.89 16.09
C ASN A 110 2.54 -2.33 16.57
N GLU A 111 2.30 -3.31 15.69
CA GLU A 111 2.45 -4.73 15.96
C GLU A 111 2.65 -5.47 14.63
N PRO A 112 3.31 -6.65 14.63
CA PRO A 112 3.57 -7.39 13.40
C PRO A 112 2.29 -7.91 12.76
N VAL A 113 2.31 -8.00 11.43
CA VAL A 113 1.29 -8.75 10.67
C VAL A 113 1.63 -10.24 10.63
N GLN A 114 0.59 -11.09 10.63
CA GLN A 114 0.77 -12.52 10.43
C GLN A 114 0.72 -12.86 8.93
N CYS A 115 1.77 -13.51 8.42
CA CYS A 115 1.80 -13.94 7.02
C CYS A 115 0.73 -15.01 6.75
N SER A 116 0.16 -14.99 5.54
CA SER A 116 -0.89 -15.89 5.09
C SER A 116 -0.88 -15.96 3.54
N PRO A 117 -1.75 -16.76 2.90
CA PRO A 117 -1.90 -16.73 1.45
C PRO A 117 -2.27 -15.35 0.87
N TYR A 118 -2.80 -14.44 1.69
CA TYR A 118 -3.17 -13.08 1.29
C TYR A 118 -2.20 -12.01 1.77
N ILE A 119 -1.28 -12.35 2.67
CA ILE A 119 -0.33 -11.43 3.31
C ILE A 119 1.07 -12.02 3.22
N GLN A 120 1.92 -11.44 2.38
CA GLN A 120 3.32 -11.83 2.23
C GLN A 120 4.19 -10.58 2.08
N LEU A 121 5.49 -10.74 2.33
CA LEU A 121 6.46 -9.66 2.18
C LEU A 121 6.85 -9.50 0.71
N ALA A 122 6.94 -8.26 0.25
CA ALA A 122 7.63 -7.92 -0.99
C ALA A 122 9.15 -8.05 -0.79
N CYS A 123 9.84 -8.47 -1.83
CA CYS A 123 11.30 -8.35 -1.89
C CYS A 123 11.67 -6.88 -2.14
N VAL A 124 12.72 -6.41 -1.46
CA VAL A 124 13.38 -5.15 -1.82
C VAL A 124 14.46 -5.47 -2.86
N ALA A 125 14.52 -4.70 -3.94
CA ALA A 125 15.48 -4.91 -5.00
C ALA A 125 16.92 -4.79 -4.50
N ASP A 126 17.81 -5.61 -5.06
CA ASP A 126 19.24 -5.42 -4.87
C ASP A 126 19.67 -4.06 -5.46
N PRO A 127 20.53 -3.28 -4.78
CA PRO A 127 20.99 -1.98 -5.28
C PRO A 127 21.64 -2.02 -6.68
N ILE A 128 22.11 -3.19 -7.13
CA ILE A 128 22.76 -3.38 -8.41
C ILE A 128 21.75 -3.64 -9.55
N LEU A 129 20.50 -4.02 -9.21
CA LEU A 129 19.46 -4.31 -10.19
C LEU A 129 19.13 -3.06 -11.00
N ARG A 130 19.17 -3.18 -12.34
CA ARG A 130 18.73 -2.12 -13.23
C ARG A 130 17.30 -2.39 -13.68
N VAL A 131 16.41 -1.42 -13.47
CA VAL A 131 15.00 -1.51 -13.89
C VAL A 131 14.89 -1.79 -15.40
N SER A 132 15.83 -1.31 -16.21
CA SER A 132 15.89 -1.58 -17.66
C SER A 132 16.09 -3.05 -18.02
N GLU A 133 16.56 -3.88 -17.08
CA GLU A 133 16.74 -5.32 -17.26
C GLU A 133 15.44 -6.09 -16.96
N LEU A 134 14.44 -5.43 -16.36
CA LEU A 134 13.13 -6.01 -16.11
C LEU A 134 12.28 -5.98 -17.38
N GLN A 135 11.69 -7.12 -17.74
CA GLN A 135 10.86 -7.23 -18.93
C GLN A 135 9.40 -6.83 -18.68
N ASN A 136 8.86 -7.20 -17.52
CA ASN A 136 7.47 -6.98 -17.17
C ASN A 136 7.37 -6.40 -15.75
N CYS A 137 6.66 -5.29 -15.63
CA CYS A 137 6.34 -4.64 -14.38
C CYS A 137 4.81 -4.48 -14.29
N TRP A 138 4.28 -4.53 -13.07
CA TRP A 138 2.85 -4.38 -12.81
C TRP A 138 2.62 -3.30 -11.77
N ILE A 139 1.48 -2.62 -11.90
CA ILE A 139 0.97 -1.67 -10.93
C ILE A 139 -0.38 -2.19 -10.45
N ALA A 140 -0.61 -2.12 -9.15
CA ALA A 140 -1.85 -2.53 -8.51
C ALA A 140 -2.29 -1.48 -7.48
N GLY A 141 -3.59 -1.33 -7.28
CA GLY A 141 -4.15 -0.35 -6.36
C GLY A 141 -5.68 -0.30 -6.44
N TRP A 142 -6.28 0.60 -5.67
CA TRP A 142 -7.74 0.70 -5.54
C TRP A 142 -8.38 1.93 -6.16
N GLY A 143 -7.59 2.80 -6.80
CA GLY A 143 -8.07 3.95 -7.56
C GLY A 143 -8.98 4.87 -6.77
#